data_AF-A0A7U5SUH5-F1
#
_entry.id   AF-A0A7U5SUH5-F1
#
_cell.length_a   1.000
_cell.length_b   1.000
_cell.length_c   1.000
_cell.angle_alpha   90.00
_cell.angle_beta   90.00
_cell.angle_gamma   90.00
#
_symmetry.space_group_name_H-M   'P 1'
#
loop_
_entity.id
_entity.type
_entity.pdbx_description
1 polymer ?
#
loop_
_entity_poly.entity_id
_entity_poly.type
_entity_poly.pdbx_seq_one_letter_code
_entity_poly.pdbx_strand_id
1 'polypeptide(L)' 'MTKIKTHSGIVVYPDGEKRVKLHLNPTTWVVGPREYYYRDTGRRGGGFGGRAILQLYTIKEIYPRGTEQ' A
#
# COMPACT_ATOMS: atom_id res chain seq x y z
N MET A 1 -18.81 -1.37 2.46
CA MET A 1 -18.16 -0.05 2.28
C MET A 1 -16.81 -0.23 1.63
N THR A 2 -16.53 0.50 0.54
CA THR A 2 -15.22 0.47 -0.13
C THR A 2 -14.22 1.28 0.70
N LYS A 3 -13.13 0.65 1.16
CA LYS A 3 -12.08 1.36 1.89
C LYS A 3 -11.44 2.43 1.00
N ILE A 4 -11.51 3.70 1.41
CA ILE A 4 -10.98 4.85 0.66
C ILE A 4 -9.47 4.69 0.50
N LYS A 5 -8.96 4.77 -0.73
CA LYS A 5 -7.52 4.78 -0.98
C LYS A 5 -7.01 6.21 -0.84
N THR A 6 -6.12 6.44 0.12
CA THR A 6 -5.58 7.76 0.45
C THR A 6 -4.14 7.93 -0.02
N HIS A 7 -3.44 6.84 -0.32
CA HIS A 7 -2.05 6.86 -0.74
C HIS A 7 -1.83 6.02 -2.00
N SER A 8 -0.67 6.18 -2.62
CA SER A 8 -0.12 5.28 -3.63
C SER A 8 1.32 4.95 -3.30
N GLY A 9 1.82 3.82 -3.78
CA GLY A 9 3.22 3.40 -3.61
C GLY A 9 3.62 2.35 -4.64
N ILE A 10 4.89 2.00 -4.67
CA ILE A 10 5.44 0.95 -5.54
C ILE A 10 5.64 -0.31 -4.70
N VAL A 11 5.08 -1.43 -5.19
CA VAL A 11 5.36 -2.76 -4.67
C VAL A 11 6.25 -3.48 -5.67
N VAL A 12 7.34 -4.07 -5.18
CA VAL A 12 8.24 -4.94 -5.95
C VAL A 12 7.75 -6.36 -5.76
N TYR A 13 7.11 -6.95 -6.78
CA TYR A 13 6.69 -8.35 -6.81
C TYR A 13 7.77 -9.22 -7.48
N PRO A 14 7.68 -10.56 -7.38
CA PRO A 14 8.59 -11.45 -8.12
C PRO A 14 8.59 -11.22 -9.65
N ASP A 15 7.46 -10.77 -10.21
CA ASP A 15 7.27 -10.50 -11.64
C ASP A 15 7.59 -9.04 -12.04
N GLY A 16 8.01 -8.20 -11.08
CA GLY A 16 8.40 -6.82 -11.32
C GLY A 16 7.70 -5.80 -10.41
N GLU A 17 7.95 -4.53 -10.69
CA GLU A 17 7.41 -3.42 -9.90
C GLU A 17 6.04 -2.97 -10.41
N LYS A 18 5.10 -2.71 -9.50
CA LYS A 18 3.79 -2.14 -9.82
C LYS A 18 3.43 -1.01 -8.88
N ARG A 19 2.86 0.06 -9.43
CA ARG A 19 2.25 1.14 -8.65
C ARG A 19 0.86 0.73 -8.19
N VAL A 20 0.60 0.80 -6.88
CA VAL A 20 -0.66 0.41 -6.25
C VAL A 20 -1.28 1.56 -5.48
N LYS A 21 -2.61 1.52 -5.30
CA LYS A 21 -3.34 2.42 -4.41
C LYS A 21 -3.51 1.77 -3.04
N LEU A 22 -3.21 2.54 -2.00
CA LEU A 22 -3.14 2.08 -0.62
C LEU A 22 -4.21 2.76 0.23
N HIS A 23 -4.88 1.96 1.05
CA HIS A 23 -5.64 2.47 2.18
C HIS A 23 -4.74 2.45 3.41
N LEU A 24 -4.65 3.59 4.09
CA LEU A 24 -3.90 3.72 5.33
C LEU A 24 -4.70 3.12 6.50
N ASN A 25 -4.12 2.12 7.17
CA ASN A 25 -4.54 1.63 8.48
C ASN A 25 -3.47 2.00 9.53
N PRO A 26 -3.76 1.91 10.84
CA PRO A 26 -2.80 2.25 11.90
C PRO A 26 -1.45 1.56 11.76
N THR A 27 -1.42 0.28 11.40
CA THR A 27 -0.20 -0.54 11.30
C THR A 27 0.11 -1.03 9.89
N THR A 28 -0.80 -0.82 8.92
CA THR A 28 -0.70 -1.45 7.60
C THR A 28 -1.08 -0.54 6.45
N TRP A 29 -0.48 -0.80 5.29
CA TRP A 29 -0.85 -0.28 3.99
C TRP A 29 -1.64 -1.34 3.25
N VAL A 30 -2.92 -1.10 2.98
CA VAL A 30 -3.82 -2.10 2.40
C VAL A 30 -4.03 -1.85 0.91
N VAL A 31 -3.57 -2.77 0.05
CA VAL A 31 -3.85 -2.78 -1.40
C VAL A 31 -5.22 -3.36 -1.67
N GLY A 32 -5.57 -4.47 -1.01
CA GLY A 32 -6.85 -5.15 -1.18
C GLY A 32 -7.17 -6.11 -0.03
N PRO A 33 -8.27 -6.87 -0.12
CA PRO A 33 -8.71 -7.76 0.97
C PRO A 33 -7.68 -8.82 1.38
N ARG A 34 -6.82 -9.26 0.46
CA ARG A 34 -5.79 -10.30 0.66
C ARG A 34 -4.36 -9.76 0.52
N GLU A 35 -4.20 -8.45 0.52
CA GLU A 35 -2.91 -7.83 0.25
C GLU A 35 -2.75 -6.56 1.08
N TYR A 36 -1.87 -6.66 2.05
CA TYR A 36 -1.48 -5.56 2.92
C TYR A 36 -0.01 -5.70 3.32
N TYR A 37 0.59 -4.57 3.66
CA TYR A 37 2.00 -4.45 4.00
C TYR A 37 2.14 -3.75 5.34
N TYR A 38 3.09 -4.15 6.18
CA TYR A 38 3.34 -3.47 7.45
C TYR A 38 3.97 -2.10 7.20
N ARG A 39 3.55 -1.10 7.99
CA ARG A 39 3.96 0.30 7.81
C ARG A 39 5.42 0.57 8.11
N ASP A 40 5.99 -0.21 9.01
CA ASP A 40 7.36 -0.08 9.51
C ASP A 40 8.39 -0.74 8.59
N THR A 41 8.02 -1.85 7.96
CA THR A 41 8.96 -2.72 7.23
C THR A 41 8.64 -2.84 5.74
N GLY A 42 7.42 -2.47 5.32
CA GLY A 42 6.96 -2.68 3.94
C GLY A 42 6.78 -4.15 3.57
N ARG A 43 6.96 -5.08 4.51
CA ARG A 43 6.79 -6.52 4.27
C ARG A 43 5.33 -6.88 4.14
N ARG A 44 5.01 -7.81 3.23
CA ARG A 44 3.65 -8.33 3.08
C ARG A 44 3.26 -9.16 4.30
N GLY A 45 2.10 -8.86 4.88
CA GLY A 45 1.55 -9.65 5.99
C GLY A 45 0.72 -10.84 5.52
N GLY A 46 0.63 -11.87 6.38
CA GLY A 46 -0.05 -13.14 6.13
C GLY A 46 0.93 -14.26 5.73
N GLY A 47 0.65 -15.50 6.19
CA GLY A 47 1.57 -16.66 6.10
C GLY A 47 1.95 -17.14 4.69
N PHE A 48 1.37 -16.55 3.64
CA PHE A 48 1.71 -16.80 2.23
C PHE A 48 2.19 -15.52 1.53
N GLY A 49 2.65 -14.52 2.29
CA GLY A 49 3.21 -13.29 1.75
C GLY A 49 4.42 -13.62 0.89
N GLY A 50 4.20 -13.74 -0.42
CA GLY A 50 5.28 -13.90 -1.41
C GLY A 50 6.32 -12.78 -1.29
N ARG A 51 7.38 -12.84 -2.09
CA ARG A 51 8.53 -11.90 -2.07
C ARG A 51 8.18 -10.43 -2.40
N ALA A 52 6.89 -10.07 -2.36
CA ALA A 52 6.39 -8.73 -2.55
C ALA A 52 6.77 -7.81 -1.38
N ILE A 53 7.42 -6.69 -1.69
CA ILE A 53 7.81 -5.68 -0.70
C ILE A 53 7.29 -4.33 -1.17
N LEU A 54 6.57 -3.62 -0.30
CA LEU A 54 6.18 -2.24 -0.50
C LEU A 54 7.37 -1.32 -0.18
N GLN A 55 7.76 -0.49 -1.14
CA GLN A 55 8.83 0.48 -0.97
C GLN A 55 8.30 1.71 -0.22
N LEU A 56 8.56 1.78 1.09
CA LEU A 56 7.98 2.81 1.97
C LEU A 56 8.31 4.24 1.52
N TYR A 57 9.51 4.49 0.98
CA TYR A 57 9.93 5.81 0.49
C TYR A 57 9.17 6.26 -0.77
N THR A 58 8.48 5.35 -1.46
CA THR A 58 7.69 5.66 -2.67
C THR A 58 6.26 6.06 -2.36
N ILE A 59 5.87 5.98 -1.08
CA ILE A 59 4.50 6.24 -0.65
C ILE A 59 4.22 7.74 -0.75
N LYS A 60 3.16 8.07 -1.47
CA LYS A 60 2.69 9.44 -1.66
C LYS A 60 1.19 9.51 -1.45
N GLU A 61 0.73 10.56 -0.79
CA GLU A 61 -0.70 10.85 -0.71
C GLU A 61 -1.28 11.02 -2.13
N ILE A 62 -2.43 10.39 -2.35
CA ILE A 62 -3.27 10.67 -3.52
C ILE A 62 -4.38 11.56 -2.99
N TYR A 63 -4.14 12.87 -2.95
CA TYR A 63 -5.20 13.82 -2.63
C TYR A 63 -6.44 13.47 -3.48
N PRO A 64 -7.62 13.26 -2.89
CA PRO A 64 -8.84 13.47 -3.63
C PRO A 64 -8.81 14.96 -3.98
N ARG A 65 -8.68 15.27 -5.26
CA ARG A 65 -8.79 16.62 -5.81
C ARG A 65 -10.01 17.31 -5.14
N GLY A 66 -9.78 18.25 -4.21
CA GLY A 66 -10.86 19.01 -3.56
C GLY A 66 -10.84 19.15 -2.03
N THR A 67 -9.70 19.24 -1.34
CA THR A 67 -9.65 19.88 -0.01
C THR A 67 -8.40 20.76 0.07
N GLU A 68 -8.53 21.94 -0.53
CA GLU A 68 -7.75 23.11 -0.18
C GLU A 68 -8.23 23.54 1.23
N GLN A 69 -7.31 23.71 2.18
CA GLN A 69 -7.55 24.44 3.42
C GLN A 69 -6.90 25.81 3.28
#